data_AF-A0A383BV67-F1
#
_entry.id   AF-A0A383BV67-F1
#
_cell.length_a   1.000
_cell.length_b   1.000
_cell.length_c   1.000
_cell.angle_alpha   90.00
_cell.angle_beta   90.00
_cell.angle_gamma   90.00
#
_symmetry.space_group_name_H-M   'P 1'
#
loop_
_entity.id
_entity.type
_entity.pdbx_description
1 polymer ?
#
loop_
_entity_poly.entity_id
_entity_poly.type
_entity_poly.pdbx_seq_one_letter_code
_entity_poly.pdbx_strand_id
1 'polypeptide(L)'
;MSEFEELLEKIQEQKPELTKQDIEDRIKQKKEKIGTGYLTDQGALFLIASDLGISLKQTLKVEMNLKDLYVGAKDVSIESRVLNISPTKQFSRKDGSPFLLRTMTVYDNDSAVS
;
A
#
# COMPACT_ATOMS: atom_id res chain seq x y z
N MET A 1 -11.62 -10.75 -3.37
CA MET A 1 -12.55 -9.61 -3.41
C MET A 1 -12.00 -8.60 -4.39
N SER A 2 -12.86 -7.81 -5.02
CA SER A 2 -12.38 -6.73 -5.90
C SER A 2 -11.87 -5.56 -5.05
N GLU A 3 -10.91 -4.79 -5.57
CA GLU A 3 -10.40 -3.56 -4.91
C GLU A 3 -11.54 -2.58 -4.59
N PHE A 4 -12.60 -2.56 -5.40
CA PHE A 4 -13.81 -1.77 -5.13
C PHE A 4 -14.52 -2.21 -3.85
N GLU A 5 -14.70 -3.51 -3.64
CA GLU A 5 -15.37 -4.06 -2.44
C GLU A 5 -14.58 -3.73 -1.18
N GLU A 6 -13.25 -3.85 -1.21
CA GLU A 6 -12.39 -3.52 -0.06
C GLU A 6 -12.47 -2.03 0.32
N LEU A 7 -12.54 -1.13 -0.67
CA LEU A 7 -12.70 0.31 -0.42
C LEU A 7 -14.09 0.62 0.15
N LEU A 8 -15.13 -0.05 -0.34
CA LEU A 8 -16.50 0.12 0.14
C LEU A 8 -16.66 -0.36 1.59
N GLU A 9 -16.09 -1.52 1.93
CA GLU A 9 -16.08 -2.04 3.31
C GLU A 9 -15.39 -1.06 4.27
N LYS A 10 -14.23 -0.50 3.91
CA LYS A 10 -13.52 0.48 4.75
C LYS A 10 -14.33 1.74 5.03
N ILE A 11 -15.16 2.19 4.07
CA ILE A 11 -16.06 3.32 4.30
C ILE A 11 -17.16 2.91 5.28
N GLN A 12 -17.76 1.73 5.11
CA GLN A 12 -18.83 1.23 5.99
C GLN A 12 -18.35 0.96 7.43
N GLU A 13 -17.12 0.46 7.62
CA GLU A 13 -16.54 0.27 8.95
C GLU A 13 -16.45 1.58 9.74
N GLN A 14 -16.12 2.69 9.07
CA GLN A 14 -16.00 4.01 9.69
C GLN A 14 -17.33 4.76 9.76
N LYS A 15 -18.28 4.39 8.89
CA LYS A 15 -19.61 5.00 8.76
C LYS A 15 -20.69 3.92 8.64
N PRO A 16 -20.96 3.17 9.73
CA PRO A 16 -21.92 2.06 9.71
C PRO A 16 -23.36 2.51 9.44
N GLU A 17 -23.64 3.82 9.56
CA GLU A 17 -24.92 4.42 9.18
C GLU A 17 -25.17 4.46 7.66
N LEU A 18 -24.14 4.28 6.82
CA LEU A 18 -24.26 4.29 5.37
C LEU A 18 -24.43 2.86 4.85
N THR A 19 -25.58 2.58 4.23
CA THR A 19 -25.78 1.30 3.55
C THR A 19 -24.99 1.23 2.25
N LYS A 20 -24.80 0.02 1.73
CA LYS A 20 -24.17 -0.18 0.41
C LYS A 20 -24.90 0.60 -0.69
N GLN A 21 -26.23 0.59 -0.64
CA GLN A 21 -27.07 1.31 -1.60
C GLN A 21 -26.85 2.83 -1.52
N ASP A 22 -26.73 3.39 -0.31
CA ASP A 22 -26.48 4.83 -0.15
C ASP A 22 -25.15 5.26 -0.78
N ILE A 23 -24.13 4.41 -0.68
CA ILE A 23 -22.81 4.68 -1.27
C ILE A 23 -22.89 4.57 -2.80
N GLU A 24 -23.57 3.55 -3.33
CA GLU A 24 -23.78 3.38 -4.78
C GLU A 24 -24.55 4.55 -5.39
N ASP A 25 -25.59 5.04 -4.72
CA ASP A 25 -26.35 6.20 -5.15
C ASP A 25 -25.49 7.47 -5.17
N ARG A 26 -24.62 7.65 -4.15
CA ARG A 26 -23.64 8.75 -4.12
C ARG A 26 -22.61 8.64 -5.23
N ILE A 27 -22.13 7.43 -5.55
CA ILE A 27 -21.20 7.21 -6.68
C ILE A 27 -21.86 7.66 -7.98
N LYS A 28 -23.10 7.22 -8.22
CA LYS A 28 -23.85 7.60 -9.42
C LYS A 28 -24.00 9.12 -9.54
N GLN A 29 -24.44 9.79 -8.46
CA GLN A 29 -24.56 11.24 -8.42
C GLN A 29 -23.23 11.95 -8.69
N LYS A 30 -22.12 11.44 -8.14
CA LYS A 30 -20.78 12.03 -8.31
C LYS A 30 -20.27 11.89 -9.75
N LYS A 31 -20.53 10.73 -10.36
CA LYS A 31 -20.23 10.47 -11.78
C LYS A 31 -21.08 11.32 -12.72
N GLU A 32 -22.35 11.53 -12.42
CA GLU A 32 -23.22 12.42 -13.19
C GLU A 32 -22.73 13.87 -13.14
N LYS A 33 -22.30 14.35 -11.96
CA LYS A 33 -21.77 15.72 -11.80
C LYS A 33 -20.45 15.96 -12.52
N ILE A 34 -19.54 14.98 -12.52
CA ILE A 34 -18.20 15.11 -13.11
C ILE A 34 -18.19 14.71 -14.60
N GLY A 35 -19.14 13.87 -15.02
CA GLY A 35 -19.23 13.28 -16.35
C GLY A 35 -18.78 11.81 -16.34
N THR A 36 -19.60 10.96 -16.94
CA THR A 36 -19.46 9.48 -16.91
C THR A 36 -18.17 8.96 -17.55
N GLY A 37 -17.44 9.77 -18.31
CA GLY A 37 -16.15 9.43 -18.92
C GLY A 37 -14.91 9.88 -18.12
N TYR A 38 -15.08 10.66 -17.06
CA TYR A 38 -13.96 11.26 -16.32
C TYR A 38 -13.79 10.72 -14.89
N LEU A 39 -14.74 9.93 -14.40
CA LEU A 39 -14.72 9.39 -13.05
C LEU A 39 -15.04 7.89 -13.04
N THR A 40 -14.07 7.09 -12.56
CA THR A 40 -14.26 5.66 -12.29
C THR A 40 -15.00 5.45 -10.97
N ASP A 41 -15.60 4.26 -10.77
CA ASP A 41 -16.31 3.96 -9.52
C ASP A 41 -15.38 3.97 -8.31
N GLN A 42 -14.15 3.48 -8.48
CA GLN A 42 -13.10 3.56 -7.45
C GLN A 42 -12.71 5.02 -7.15
N GLY A 43 -12.49 5.83 -8.19
CA GLY A 43 -12.21 7.25 -8.02
C GLY A 43 -13.36 7.98 -7.30
N ALA A 44 -14.60 7.62 -7.60
CA ALA A 44 -15.76 8.15 -6.90
C ALA A 44 -15.76 7.78 -5.40
N LEU A 45 -15.40 6.54 -5.04
CA LEU A 45 -15.24 6.12 -3.64
C LEU A 45 -14.19 6.95 -2.91
N PHE A 46 -13.02 7.20 -3.52
CA PHE A 46 -11.99 8.07 -2.94
C PHE A 46 -12.50 9.48 -2.67
N LEU A 47 -13.23 10.06 -3.63
CA LEU A 47 -13.79 11.38 -3.44
C LEU A 47 -14.89 11.36 -2.36
N ILE A 48 -15.75 10.34 -2.31
CA ILE A 48 -16.80 10.21 -1.27
C ILE A 48 -16.17 10.08 0.11
N ALA A 49 -15.13 9.25 0.24
CA ALA A 49 -14.39 9.12 1.49
C ALA A 49 -13.78 10.45 1.92
N SER A 50 -13.19 11.21 0.98
CA SER A 50 -12.67 12.56 1.25
C SER A 50 -13.77 13.49 1.77
N ASP A 51 -14.97 13.49 1.16
CA ASP A 51 -16.10 14.31 1.62
C ASP A 51 -16.55 13.92 3.04
N LEU A 52 -16.39 12.64 3.40
CA LEU A 52 -16.72 12.08 4.72
C LEU A 52 -15.58 12.25 5.74
N GLY A 53 -14.43 12.82 5.36
CA GLY A 53 -13.24 12.92 6.21
C GLY A 53 -12.51 11.59 6.44
N ILE A 54 -12.79 10.57 5.62
CA ILE A 54 -12.18 9.24 5.69
C ILE A 54 -10.95 9.19 4.81
N SER A 55 -9.80 8.82 5.40
CA SER A 55 -8.59 8.54 4.63
C SER A 55 -8.57 7.09 4.20
N LEU A 56 -8.93 6.84 2.94
CA LEU A 56 -8.71 5.55 2.29
C LEU A 56 -7.23 5.45 1.91
N LYS A 57 -6.35 5.25 2.89
CA LYS A 57 -4.96 4.87 2.56
C LYS A 57 -5.01 3.51 1.88
N GLN A 58 -4.89 3.49 0.57
CA GLN A 58 -4.22 2.38 -0.08
C GLN A 58 -2.77 2.47 0.37
N THR A 59 -2.34 1.54 1.21
CA THR A 59 -1.01 1.01 0.95
C THR A 59 -1.10 0.47 -0.46
N LEU A 60 -0.64 1.25 -1.44
CA LEU A 60 -0.23 0.73 -2.73
C LEU A 60 0.83 -0.29 -2.37
N LYS A 61 0.41 -1.52 -2.10
CA LYS A 61 1.29 -2.67 -2.12
C LYS A 61 1.60 -2.85 -3.59
N VAL A 62 2.51 -2.01 -4.10
CA VAL A 62 3.24 -2.37 -5.29
C VAL A 62 4.12 -3.51 -4.81
N GLU A 63 3.60 -4.73 -4.91
CA GLU A 63 4.39 -5.93 -4.72
C GLU A 63 5.46 -5.90 -5.80
N MET A 64 6.68 -5.54 -5.39
CA MET A 64 7.84 -5.51 -6.26
C MET A 64 8.63 -6.79 -6.07
N ASN A 65 9.07 -7.38 -7.17
CA ASN A 65 10.06 -8.44 -7.11
C ASN A 65 11.45 -7.84 -6.91
N LEU A 66 12.40 -8.65 -6.44
CA LEU A 66 13.78 -8.24 -6.23
C LEU A 66 14.44 -7.75 -7.52
N LYS A 67 14.10 -8.34 -8.68
CA LYS A 67 14.62 -7.89 -9.99
C LYS A 67 14.16 -6.50 -10.42
N ASP A 68 13.05 -6.02 -9.86
CA ASP A 68 12.46 -4.73 -10.20
C ASP A 68 13.05 -3.60 -9.33
N LEU A 69 13.89 -3.92 -8.34
CA LEU A 69 14.58 -2.94 -7.52
C LEU A 69 15.63 -2.18 -8.33
N TYR A 70 15.64 -0.86 -8.14
CA TYR A 70 16.61 0.05 -8.73
C TYR A 70 17.05 1.10 -7.72
N VAL A 71 18.20 1.72 -7.99
CA VAL A 71 18.76 2.76 -7.13
C VAL A 71 17.80 3.94 -7.07
N GLY A 72 17.37 4.31 -5.86
CA GLY A 72 16.47 5.43 -5.63
C GLY A 72 15.00 5.04 -5.44
N ALA A 73 14.64 3.76 -5.60
CA ALA A 73 13.34 3.25 -5.16
C ALA A 73 13.16 3.50 -3.64
N LYS A 74 12.03 4.11 -3.27
CA LYS A 74 11.67 4.43 -1.87
C LYS A 74 10.34 3.76 -1.53
N ASP A 75 10.14 3.46 -0.24
CA ASP A 75 8.90 2.89 0.30
C ASP A 75 8.43 1.59 -0.41
N VAL A 76 9.37 0.68 -0.65
CA VAL A 76 9.12 -0.61 -1.31
C VAL A 76 8.70 -1.68 -0.30
N SER A 77 7.71 -2.50 -0.66
CA SER A 77 7.32 -3.71 0.07
C SER A 77 7.63 -4.95 -0.77
N ILE A 78 8.31 -5.93 -0.18
CA ILE A 78 8.74 -7.17 -0.85
C ILE A 78 8.40 -8.37 0.03
N GLU A 79 7.83 -9.40 -0.58
CA GLU A 79 7.71 -10.73 0.01
C GLU A 79 8.84 -11.62 -0.50
N SER A 80 9.62 -12.21 0.41
CA SER A 80 10.77 -13.04 0.05
C SER A 80 11.09 -14.10 1.11
N ARG A 81 11.87 -15.11 0.71
CA ARG A 81 12.40 -16.14 1.59
C ARG A 81 13.80 -15.78 2.06
N VAL A 82 14.03 -15.85 3.37
CA VAL A 82 15.38 -15.71 3.93
C VAL A 82 16.17 -16.99 3.68
N LEU A 83 17.30 -16.88 2.97
CA LEU A 83 18.21 -17.99 2.73
C LEU A 83 19.33 -18.06 3.77
N ASN A 84 19.85 -16.91 4.19
CA ASN A 84 20.94 -16.84 5.16
C ASN A 84 20.88 -15.56 5.99
N ILE A 85 21.34 -15.65 7.24
CA ILE A 85 21.52 -14.51 8.15
C ILE A 85 22.94 -14.60 8.72
N SER A 86 23.75 -13.58 8.45
CA SER A 86 25.12 -13.53 8.98
C SER A 86 25.14 -13.21 10.48
N PRO A 87 26.22 -13.61 11.19
CA PRO A 87 26.43 -13.19 12.57
C PRO A 87 26.50 -11.67 12.70
N THR A 88 25.97 -11.15 13.80
CA THR A 88 26.01 -9.73 14.11
C THR A 88 27.44 -9.26 14.38
N LYS A 89 27.85 -8.17 13.74
CA LYS A 89 29.13 -7.48 13.96
C LYS A 89 28.90 -6.12 14.61
N GLN A 90 29.73 -5.76 15.58
CA GLN A 90 29.70 -4.43 16.20
C GLN A 90 30.72 -3.50 15.52
N PHE A 91 30.29 -2.27 15.27
CA PHE A 91 31.07 -1.20 14.66
C PHE A 91 30.89 0.09 15.47
N SER A 92 31.79 1.06 15.25
CA SER A 92 31.70 2.40 15.83
C SER A 92 31.31 3.42 14.77
N ARG A 93 30.34 4.28 15.08
CA ARG A 93 29.98 5.44 14.25
C ARG A 93 31.06 6.52 14.37
N LYS A 94 30.97 7.56 13.52
CA LYS A 94 31.91 8.70 13.55
C LYS A 94 31.95 9.43 14.89
N ASP A 95 30.84 9.43 15.63
CA ASP A 95 30.72 10.01 16.98
C ASP A 95 31.19 9.06 18.10
N GLY A 96 31.73 7.88 17.76
CA GLY A 96 32.19 6.86 18.71
C GLY A 96 31.09 5.94 19.24
N SER A 97 29.81 6.22 18.97
CA SER A 97 28.70 5.38 19.44
C SER A 97 28.70 4.00 18.76
N PRO A 98 28.37 2.92 19.47
CA PRO A 98 28.35 1.57 18.88
C PRO A 98 27.11 1.36 17.99
N PHE A 99 27.26 0.56 16.94
CA PHE A 99 26.16 0.02 16.15
C PHE A 99 26.40 -1.44 15.77
N LEU A 100 25.30 -2.17 15.59
CA LEU A 100 25.33 -3.57 15.18
C LEU A 100 24.93 -3.68 13.72
N LEU A 101 25.66 -4.46 12.94
CA LEU A 101 25.39 -4.72 11.53
C LEU A 101 25.43 -6.22 11.25
N ARG A 102 24.48 -6.68 10.44
CA ARG A 102 24.50 -7.99 9.79
C ARG A 102 23.82 -7.88 8.44
N THR A 103 24.26 -8.70 7.51
CA THR A 103 23.59 -8.89 6.22
C THR A 103 22.69 -10.11 6.27
N MET A 104 21.63 -10.09 5.47
CA MET A 104 20.81 -11.25 5.17
C MET A 104 20.79 -11.45 3.66
N THR A 105 20.71 -12.70 3.21
CA THR A 105 20.45 -13.02 1.82
C THR A 105 19.01 -13.46 1.69
N VAL A 106 18.26 -12.79 0.81
CA VAL A 106 16.86 -13.09 0.53
C VAL A 106 16.69 -13.54 -0.91
N TYR A 107 15.68 -14.36 -1.15
CA TYR A 107 15.35 -14.93 -2.46
C TYR A 107 13.86 -14.87 -2.70
N ASP A 108 13.45 -14.44 -3.89
CA ASP A 108 12.08 -14.49 -4.36
C ASP A 108 11.92 -15.57 -5.45
N ASN A 109 11.06 -15.37 -6.45
CA ASN A 109 10.84 -16.39 -7.48
C ASN A 109 12.10 -16.74 -8.28
N ASP A 110 12.86 -15.73 -8.72
CA ASP A 110 13.94 -15.91 -9.69
C ASP A 110 15.26 -15.23 -9.30
N SER A 111 15.25 -14.44 -8.22
CA SER A 111 16.37 -13.56 -7.90
C SER A 111 16.78 -13.68 -6.43
N ALA A 112 18.09 -13.59 -6.16
CA ALA A 112 18.65 -13.54 -4.81
C ALA A 112 19.48 -12.27 -4.62
N VAL A 113 19.31 -11.59 -3.49
CA VAL A 113 19.99 -10.32 -3.16
C VAL A 113 20.52 -10.37 -1.72
N SER A 114 21.66 -9.71 -1.48
CA SER A 114 22.31 -9.59 -0.17
C SER A 114 22.78 -8.16 0.13
#